data_AF-A0A2V4D5K5-F1
#
_entry.id   AF-A0A2V4D5K5-F1
#
_cell.length_a   1.000
_cell.length_b   1.000
_cell.length_c   1.000
_cell.angle_alpha   90.00
_cell.angle_beta   90.00
_cell.angle_gamma   90.00
#
_symmetry.space_group_name_H-M   'P 1'
#
loop_
_entity.id
_entity.type
_entity.pdbx_description
1 polymer ?
#
loop_
_entity_poly.entity_id
_entity_poly.type
_entity_poly.pdbx_seq_one_letter_code
_entity_poly.pdbx_strand_id
1 'polypeptide(L)'
;MVSGNGKEIIPPEDMIDHNDTNFSQIEKIMTIFVAYNQANIQQGTPWDNWPDWELCLTAMNPDVHFEDEGESDGIRAVREHWLAVMQFIHDSEHIEFNDYAITVNGVHGNTFNFAICFQTEMWGTPIMTKDGLQECFKDIGLDPIPFPHITPSEIGHSLGPLWVCPEHVPEYGGEQFYCSEDSICISKGTDDTFPSALYSLLNLCIDDTKIWANACASDLEMHNNMHRMNENWPGGIPEDWEYQ
;
A
#
# COMPACT_ATOMS: atom_id res chain seq x y z
N MET A 1 -40.43 8.92 -15.73
CA MET A 1 -39.63 8.28 -16.80
C MET A 1 -38.23 8.82 -16.66
N VAL A 2 -37.36 8.09 -15.97
CA VAL A 2 -35.93 8.41 -15.85
C VAL A 2 -35.21 7.44 -16.78
N SER A 3 -34.37 7.99 -17.65
CA SER A 3 -33.75 7.31 -18.79
C SER A 3 -32.95 6.09 -18.36
N GLY A 4 -33.35 4.91 -18.86
CA GLY A 4 -32.51 3.73 -18.90
C GLY A 4 -31.40 3.94 -19.92
N ASN A 5 -30.22 4.33 -19.44
CA ASN A 5 -28.95 4.20 -20.14
C ASN A 5 -27.96 3.48 -19.21
N GLY A 6 -28.38 2.35 -18.64
CA GLY A 6 -27.42 1.40 -18.05
C GLY A 6 -26.53 0.92 -19.20
N LYS A 7 -25.22 1.10 -19.08
CA LYS A 7 -24.28 0.49 -20.03
C LYS A 7 -24.49 -1.02 -19.97
N GLU A 8 -24.45 -1.69 -21.11
CA GLU A 8 -24.48 -3.16 -21.14
C GLU A 8 -23.37 -3.71 -20.24
N ILE A 9 -23.72 -4.62 -19.33
CA ILE A 9 -22.74 -5.32 -18.49
C ILE A 9 -22.02 -6.29 -19.40
N ILE A 10 -20.70 -6.18 -19.46
CA ILE A 10 -19.84 -7.05 -20.26
C ILE A 10 -19.48 -8.27 -19.39
N PRO A 11 -19.48 -9.51 -19.92
CA PRO A 11 -19.01 -10.66 -19.15
C PRO A 11 -17.57 -10.45 -18.65
N PRO A 12 -17.22 -10.78 -17.39
CA PRO A 12 -15.86 -10.60 -16.89
C PRO A 12 -14.78 -11.24 -17.77
N GLU A 13 -15.09 -12.38 -18.38
CA GLU A 13 -14.20 -13.10 -19.30
C GLU A 13 -13.77 -12.28 -20.52
N ASP A 14 -14.59 -11.33 -20.95
CA ASP A 14 -14.34 -10.46 -22.10
C ASP A 14 -13.60 -9.17 -21.70
N MET A 15 -13.55 -8.84 -20.40
CA MET A 15 -12.83 -7.67 -19.86
C MET A 15 -11.41 -8.01 -19.41
N ILE A 16 -11.19 -9.26 -18.97
CA ILE A 16 -9.93 -9.72 -18.39
C ILE A 16 -9.10 -10.43 -19.46
N ASP A 17 -7.87 -9.98 -19.69
CA ASP A 17 -6.93 -10.68 -20.59
C ASP A 17 -6.26 -11.85 -19.86
N HIS A 18 -6.84 -13.03 -20.02
CA HIS A 18 -6.36 -14.28 -19.43
C HIS A 18 -5.05 -14.81 -20.05
N ASN A 19 -4.58 -14.22 -21.15
CA ASN A 19 -3.29 -14.58 -21.74
C ASN A 19 -2.13 -13.73 -21.20
N ASP A 20 -2.43 -12.71 -20.41
CA ASP A 20 -1.44 -11.93 -19.69
C ASP A 20 -0.81 -12.80 -18.58
N THR A 21 0.50 -12.66 -18.37
CA THR A 21 1.25 -13.42 -17.37
C THR A 21 1.51 -12.63 -16.09
N ASN A 22 1.02 -11.39 -15.97
CA ASN A 22 1.42 -10.47 -14.92
C ASN A 22 0.28 -9.97 -14.00
N PHE A 23 -0.46 -10.91 -13.42
CA PHE A 23 -1.50 -10.65 -12.41
C PHE A 23 -0.97 -10.24 -11.02
N SER A 24 0.30 -9.84 -10.94
CA SER A 24 0.88 -9.22 -9.74
C SER A 24 0.80 -7.69 -9.78
N GLN A 25 0.43 -7.10 -10.93
CA GLN A 25 0.19 -5.67 -11.09
C GLN A 25 -1.15 -5.27 -10.48
N ILE A 26 -1.17 -4.17 -9.72
CA ILE A 26 -2.40 -3.70 -9.10
C ILE A 26 -3.44 -3.25 -10.13
N GLU A 27 -3.01 -2.70 -11.27
CA GLU A 27 -3.91 -2.34 -12.37
C GLU A 27 -4.70 -3.56 -12.90
N LYS A 28 -4.02 -4.71 -13.00
CA LYS A 28 -4.62 -5.97 -13.47
C LYS A 28 -5.58 -6.53 -12.45
N ILE A 29 -5.19 -6.52 -11.17
CA ILE A 29 -6.07 -6.94 -10.08
C ILE A 29 -7.30 -6.03 -10.01
N MET A 30 -7.13 -4.71 -10.12
CA MET A 30 -8.24 -3.76 -10.16
C MET A 30 -9.21 -4.05 -11.31
N THR A 31 -8.68 -4.41 -12.49
CA THR A 31 -9.49 -4.80 -13.66
C THR A 31 -10.40 -5.99 -13.34
N ILE A 32 -9.90 -7.00 -12.61
CA ILE A 32 -10.70 -8.15 -12.15
C ILE A 32 -11.85 -7.65 -11.26
N PHE A 33 -11.57 -6.87 -10.22
CA PHE A 33 -12.61 -6.39 -9.30
C PHE A 33 -13.66 -5.52 -10.01
N VAL A 34 -13.23 -4.64 -10.91
CA VAL A 34 -14.12 -3.79 -11.73
C VAL A 34 -15.02 -4.63 -12.62
N ALA A 35 -14.48 -5.68 -13.26
CA ALA A 35 -15.24 -6.55 -14.16
C ALA A 35 -16.41 -7.23 -13.43
N TYR A 36 -16.20 -7.69 -12.20
CA TYR A 36 -17.25 -8.32 -11.39
C TYR A 36 -18.23 -7.32 -10.77
N ASN A 37 -17.82 -6.06 -10.54
CA ASN A 37 -18.64 -5.05 -9.86
C ASN A 37 -19.23 -3.97 -10.79
N GLN A 38 -19.28 -4.21 -12.11
CA GLN A 38 -19.84 -3.26 -13.08
C GLN A 38 -21.25 -2.79 -12.72
N ALA A 39 -22.11 -3.69 -12.26
CA ALA A 39 -23.47 -3.35 -11.85
C ALA A 39 -23.47 -2.37 -10.66
N ASN A 40 -22.62 -2.62 -9.66
CA ASN A 40 -22.45 -1.76 -8.49
C ASN A 40 -21.96 -0.37 -8.90
N ILE A 41 -20.96 -0.31 -9.78
CA ILE A 41 -20.41 0.93 -10.33
C ILE A 41 -21.49 1.74 -11.07
N GLN A 42 -22.28 1.09 -11.93
CA GLN A 42 -23.35 1.76 -12.67
C GLN A 42 -24.47 2.28 -11.77
N GLN A 43 -24.75 1.59 -10.65
CA GLN A 43 -25.82 1.92 -9.72
C GLN A 43 -25.38 2.84 -8.59
N GLY A 44 -24.06 3.02 -8.40
CA GLY A 44 -23.50 3.73 -7.26
C GLY A 44 -23.74 3.02 -5.93
N THR A 45 -23.76 1.68 -5.94
CA THR A 45 -23.92 0.87 -4.73
C THR A 45 -22.55 0.33 -4.26
N PRO A 46 -22.40 -0.01 -2.97
CA PRO A 46 -21.19 -0.67 -2.49
C PRO A 46 -20.90 -1.95 -3.28
N TRP A 47 -19.62 -2.24 -3.51
CA TRP A 47 -19.19 -3.47 -4.18
C TRP A 47 -19.43 -4.66 -3.27
N ASP A 48 -20.13 -5.66 -3.81
CA ASP A 48 -20.55 -6.87 -3.08
C ASP A 48 -20.34 -8.16 -3.89
N ASN A 49 -19.84 -8.06 -5.12
CA ASN A 49 -19.56 -9.23 -5.96
C ASN A 49 -18.08 -9.61 -5.86
N TRP A 50 -17.80 -10.74 -5.23
CA TRP A 50 -16.46 -11.31 -5.19
C TRP A 50 -16.08 -11.93 -6.54
N PRO A 51 -14.87 -11.70 -7.06
CA PRO A 51 -14.41 -12.37 -8.28
C PRO A 51 -14.32 -13.90 -8.11
N ASP A 52 -14.47 -14.63 -9.20
CA ASP A 52 -14.39 -16.10 -9.22
C ASP A 52 -12.92 -16.56 -9.42
N TRP A 53 -12.69 -17.57 -10.26
CA TRP A 53 -11.40 -18.22 -10.47
C TRP A 53 -10.25 -17.31 -10.94
N GLU A 54 -10.50 -16.11 -11.46
CA GLU A 54 -9.44 -15.21 -11.93
C GLU A 54 -8.50 -14.78 -10.79
N LEU A 55 -8.96 -14.79 -9.53
CA LEU A 55 -8.07 -14.54 -8.38
C LEU A 55 -6.99 -15.60 -8.23
N CYS A 56 -7.22 -16.82 -8.72
CA CYS A 56 -6.20 -17.88 -8.75
C CYS A 56 -5.04 -17.58 -9.70
N LEU A 57 -5.20 -16.61 -10.60
CA LEU A 57 -4.13 -16.13 -11.47
C LEU A 57 -3.26 -15.08 -10.77
N THR A 58 -3.74 -14.50 -9.67
CA THR A 58 -3.05 -13.46 -8.91
C THR A 58 -2.18 -14.04 -7.79
N ALA A 59 -1.38 -13.17 -7.17
CA ALA A 59 -0.64 -13.50 -5.96
C ALA A 59 -1.44 -13.27 -4.66
N MET A 60 -2.74 -12.99 -4.72
CA MET A 60 -3.58 -12.85 -3.52
C MET A 60 -3.63 -14.15 -2.73
N ASN A 61 -3.87 -14.05 -1.42
CA ASN A 61 -3.95 -15.21 -0.53
C ASN A 61 -4.94 -16.28 -1.07
N PRO A 62 -4.51 -17.54 -1.27
CA PRO A 62 -5.37 -18.62 -1.74
C PRO A 62 -6.60 -18.87 -0.89
N ASP A 63 -6.54 -18.57 0.42
CA ASP A 63 -7.66 -18.76 1.34
C ASP A 63 -8.87 -17.87 1.02
N VAL A 64 -8.67 -16.80 0.23
CA VAL A 64 -9.73 -15.88 -0.17
C VAL A 64 -10.14 -16.02 -1.64
N HIS A 65 -9.57 -16.96 -2.41
CA HIS A 65 -9.86 -17.06 -3.85
C HIS A 65 -11.31 -17.39 -4.16
N PHE A 66 -11.96 -18.22 -3.34
CA PHE A 66 -13.33 -18.68 -3.58
C PHE A 66 -14.23 -18.40 -2.39
N GLU A 67 -15.51 -18.16 -2.68
CA GLU A 67 -16.55 -18.15 -1.65
C GLU A 67 -16.95 -19.58 -1.27
N ASP A 68 -17.11 -19.86 0.02
CA ASP A 68 -17.63 -21.13 0.53
C ASP A 68 -18.67 -20.86 1.64
N GLU A 69 -19.82 -21.52 1.60
CA GLU A 69 -20.87 -21.44 2.63
C GLU A 69 -20.39 -21.89 4.02
N GLY A 70 -19.33 -22.71 4.07
CA GLY A 70 -18.71 -23.20 5.31
C GLY A 70 -17.55 -22.36 5.84
N GLU A 71 -17.21 -21.23 5.21
CA GLU A 71 -16.05 -20.44 5.58
C GLU A 71 -16.17 -19.80 6.97
N SER A 72 -15.02 -19.46 7.57
CA SER A 72 -15.00 -18.73 8.84
C SER A 72 -15.39 -17.26 8.66
N ASP A 73 -15.99 -16.66 9.69
CA ASP A 73 -16.31 -15.22 9.70
C ASP A 73 -15.08 -14.33 9.43
N GLY A 74 -13.88 -14.79 9.78
CA GLY A 74 -12.63 -14.07 9.52
C GLY A 74 -12.28 -13.98 8.03
N ILE A 75 -12.45 -15.08 7.28
CA ILE A 75 -12.19 -15.08 5.82
C ILE A 75 -13.23 -14.21 5.10
N ARG A 76 -14.50 -14.31 5.49
CA ARG A 76 -15.56 -13.45 4.96
C ARG A 76 -15.23 -11.96 5.18
N ALA A 77 -14.82 -11.59 6.40
CA ALA A 77 -14.42 -10.23 6.72
C ALA A 77 -13.23 -9.74 5.88
N VAL A 78 -12.24 -10.60 5.62
CA VAL A 78 -11.10 -10.24 4.74
C VAL A 78 -11.58 -9.94 3.31
N ARG A 79 -12.53 -10.73 2.76
CA ARG A 79 -13.10 -10.51 1.43
C ARG A 79 -13.90 -9.20 1.38
N GLU A 80 -14.72 -8.94 2.40
CA GLU A 80 -15.43 -7.66 2.55
C GLU A 80 -14.47 -6.47 2.62
N HIS A 81 -13.36 -6.58 3.36
CA HIS A 81 -12.33 -5.55 3.42
C HIS A 81 -11.63 -5.33 2.07
N TRP A 82 -11.36 -6.40 1.31
CA TRP A 82 -10.80 -6.30 -0.04
C TRP A 82 -11.74 -5.59 -1.01
N LEU A 83 -13.03 -5.92 -1.00
CA LEU A 83 -14.03 -5.21 -1.80
C LEU A 83 -14.06 -3.72 -1.45
N ALA A 84 -14.08 -3.40 -0.16
CA ALA A 84 -14.10 -2.02 0.32
C ALA A 84 -12.86 -1.22 -0.12
N VAL A 85 -11.65 -1.78 0.02
CA VAL A 85 -10.42 -1.06 -0.36
C VAL A 85 -10.26 -0.95 -1.87
N MET A 86 -10.65 -1.96 -2.65
CA MET A 86 -10.61 -1.90 -4.11
C MET A 86 -11.61 -0.88 -4.64
N GLN A 87 -12.83 -0.86 -4.10
CA GLN A 87 -13.80 0.18 -4.42
C GLN A 87 -13.24 1.57 -4.07
N PHE A 88 -12.65 1.73 -2.89
CA PHE A 88 -12.07 3.00 -2.46
C PHE A 88 -10.96 3.49 -3.39
N ILE A 89 -10.06 2.60 -3.81
CA ILE A 89 -9.01 2.92 -4.78
C ILE A 89 -9.63 3.32 -6.13
N HIS A 90 -10.62 2.59 -6.62
CA HIS A 90 -11.30 2.87 -7.88
C HIS A 90 -12.04 4.22 -7.89
N ASP A 91 -12.74 4.54 -6.79
CA ASP A 91 -13.60 5.71 -6.71
C ASP A 91 -12.83 7.00 -6.36
N SER A 92 -11.59 6.90 -5.91
CA SER A 92 -10.79 8.03 -5.45
C SER A 92 -10.09 8.77 -6.59
N GLU A 93 -10.32 10.07 -6.69
CA GLU A 93 -9.56 10.96 -7.59
C GLU A 93 -8.12 11.24 -7.12
N HIS A 94 -7.79 10.86 -5.88
CA HIS A 94 -6.47 11.07 -5.29
C HIS A 94 -5.51 9.93 -5.53
N ILE A 95 -5.99 8.78 -6.02
CA ILE A 95 -5.18 7.57 -6.14
C ILE A 95 -4.95 7.27 -7.62
N GLU A 96 -3.68 7.21 -7.99
CA GLU A 96 -3.24 6.76 -9.30
C GLU A 96 -2.42 5.48 -9.13
N PHE A 97 -2.47 4.60 -10.11
CA PHE A 97 -1.59 3.44 -10.15
C PHE A 97 -1.00 3.25 -11.53
N ASN A 98 0.26 2.80 -11.55
CA ASN A 98 1.01 2.50 -12.76
C ASN A 98 1.78 1.20 -12.55
N ASP A 99 1.42 0.16 -13.30
CA ASP A 99 1.93 -1.21 -13.17
C ASP A 99 1.77 -1.75 -11.72
N TYR A 100 2.80 -1.58 -10.89
CA TYR A 100 2.90 -2.09 -9.52
C TYR A 100 2.82 -1.00 -8.45
N ALA A 101 3.02 0.27 -8.85
CA ALA A 101 3.11 1.38 -7.92
C ALA A 101 1.74 2.05 -7.76
N ILE A 102 1.36 2.31 -6.52
CA ILE A 102 0.32 3.26 -6.16
C ILE A 102 0.99 4.60 -5.87
N THR A 103 0.41 5.67 -6.41
CA THR A 103 0.69 7.05 -6.05
C THR A 103 -0.56 7.66 -5.45
N VAL A 104 -0.43 8.27 -4.28
CA VAL A 104 -1.52 8.96 -3.59
C VAL A 104 -1.20 10.45 -3.53
N ASN A 105 -2.09 11.27 -4.08
CA ASN A 105 -2.02 12.72 -4.07
C ASN A 105 -2.74 13.26 -2.82
N GLY A 106 -1.97 13.73 -1.85
CA GLY A 106 -2.48 14.34 -0.63
C GLY A 106 -3.24 15.63 -0.89
N VAL A 107 -4.24 15.93 -0.04
CA VAL A 107 -5.08 17.13 -0.19
C VAL A 107 -4.31 18.44 0.01
N HIS A 108 -3.11 18.40 0.58
CA HIS A 108 -2.23 19.55 0.76
C HIS A 108 -1.07 19.60 -0.26
N GLY A 109 -1.08 18.72 -1.27
CA GLY A 109 -0.20 18.78 -2.43
C GLY A 109 1.07 17.93 -2.35
N ASN A 110 1.27 17.17 -1.27
CA ASN A 110 2.33 16.17 -1.23
C ASN A 110 1.89 14.88 -1.93
N THR A 111 2.86 14.11 -2.42
CA THR A 111 2.57 12.80 -3.01
C THR A 111 3.26 11.70 -2.23
N PHE A 112 2.59 10.56 -2.14
CA PHE A 112 3.07 9.35 -1.47
C PHE A 112 3.10 8.20 -2.48
N ASN A 113 4.14 7.38 -2.46
CA ASN A 113 4.26 6.27 -3.39
C ASN A 113 4.71 4.98 -2.70
N PHE A 114 4.09 3.87 -3.07
CA PHE A 114 4.41 2.54 -2.57
C PHE A 114 3.89 1.47 -3.52
N ALA A 115 4.37 0.24 -3.37
CA ALA A 115 3.87 -0.94 -4.07
C ALA A 115 3.24 -1.92 -3.08
N ILE A 116 2.28 -2.71 -3.55
CA ILE A 116 1.67 -3.81 -2.78
C ILE A 116 2.28 -5.13 -3.23
N CYS A 117 2.74 -5.93 -2.28
CA CYS A 117 3.02 -7.34 -2.48
C CYS A 117 1.83 -8.17 -2.01
N PHE A 118 0.99 -8.61 -2.95
CA PHE A 118 -0.20 -9.41 -2.63
C PHE A 118 0.13 -10.77 -2.01
N GLN A 119 1.27 -11.37 -2.36
CA GLN A 119 1.70 -12.67 -1.84
C GLN A 119 1.99 -12.62 -0.34
N THR A 120 2.65 -11.54 0.10
CA THR A 120 3.06 -11.39 1.50
C THR A 120 2.13 -10.48 2.29
N GLU A 121 1.14 -9.88 1.62
CA GLU A 121 0.24 -8.90 2.21
C GLU A 121 1.00 -7.80 2.94
N MET A 122 1.91 -7.16 2.21
CA MET A 122 2.74 -6.06 2.69
C MET A 122 2.77 -4.93 1.64
N TRP A 123 3.01 -3.70 2.11
CA TRP A 123 3.40 -2.59 1.24
C TRP A 123 4.84 -2.19 1.50
N GLY A 124 5.43 -1.48 0.56
CA GLY A 124 6.73 -0.84 0.74
C GLY A 124 7.08 0.08 -0.42
N THR A 125 8.18 0.81 -0.30
CA THR A 125 8.73 1.57 -1.42
C THR A 125 9.10 0.60 -2.54
N PRO A 126 8.85 0.95 -3.82
CA PRO A 126 9.31 0.15 -4.94
C PRO A 126 10.84 0.23 -5.02
N ILE A 127 11.55 -0.66 -4.30
CA ILE A 127 13.00 -0.75 -4.40
C ILE A 127 13.36 -1.53 -5.66
N MET A 128 13.97 -0.78 -6.59
CA MET A 128 14.56 -1.20 -7.85
C MET A 128 13.59 -1.64 -8.95
N THR A 129 13.74 -0.96 -10.09
CA THR A 129 13.17 -1.36 -11.38
C THR A 129 13.64 -2.76 -11.79
N LYS A 130 12.91 -3.36 -12.75
CA LYS A 130 13.21 -4.65 -13.38
C LYS A 130 14.70 -4.85 -13.72
N ASP A 131 15.39 -3.78 -14.09
CA ASP A 131 16.80 -3.80 -14.53
C ASP A 131 17.80 -3.92 -13.37
N GLY A 132 17.56 -3.25 -12.24
CA GLY A 132 18.48 -3.26 -11.09
C GLY A 132 18.58 -4.65 -10.42
N LEU A 133 17.47 -5.40 -10.45
CA LEU A 133 17.39 -6.73 -9.85
C LEU A 133 18.01 -7.83 -10.71
N GLN A 134 17.90 -7.70 -12.04
CA GLN A 134 18.54 -8.65 -12.97
C GLN A 134 20.08 -8.61 -12.85
N GLU A 135 20.64 -7.47 -12.46
CA GLU A 135 22.06 -7.28 -12.24
C GLU A 135 22.52 -7.84 -10.87
N CYS A 136 21.75 -7.63 -9.80
CA CYS A 136 22.09 -8.10 -8.45
C CYS A 136 22.08 -9.63 -8.27
N PHE A 137 21.21 -10.35 -8.98
CA PHE A 137 21.05 -11.80 -8.78
C PHE A 137 21.72 -12.66 -9.86
N LYS A 138 22.31 -12.04 -10.88
CA LYS A 138 23.01 -12.71 -11.99
C LYS A 138 24.11 -13.66 -11.52
N ASP A 139 24.78 -13.32 -10.42
CA ASP A 139 25.95 -14.05 -9.92
C ASP A 139 25.62 -15.09 -8.84
N ILE A 140 24.36 -15.14 -8.35
CA ILE A 140 23.96 -15.97 -7.20
C ILE A 140 23.18 -17.23 -7.63
N GLY A 141 22.77 -17.31 -8.91
CA GLY A 141 22.16 -18.52 -9.49
C GLY A 141 20.80 -18.90 -8.90
N LEU A 142 20.12 -17.95 -8.25
CA LEU A 142 18.73 -18.08 -7.81
C LEU A 142 17.82 -17.56 -8.92
N ASP A 143 16.77 -18.32 -9.26
CA ASP A 143 15.70 -17.81 -10.12
C ASP A 143 15.07 -16.58 -9.45
N PRO A 144 14.82 -15.49 -10.19
CA PRO A 144 14.27 -14.27 -9.63
C PRO A 144 12.90 -14.56 -9.02
N ILE A 145 12.79 -14.39 -7.70
CA ILE A 145 11.52 -14.36 -6.97
C ILE A 145 10.66 -13.27 -7.63
N PRO A 146 9.37 -13.50 -7.93
CA PRO A 146 8.56 -12.49 -8.56
C PRO A 146 8.43 -11.27 -7.63
N PHE A 147 9.00 -10.18 -8.11
CA PHE A 147 8.74 -8.77 -7.81
C PHE A 147 7.45 -8.47 -7.03
N PRO A 148 7.41 -7.44 -6.15
CA PRO A 148 8.46 -6.46 -5.83
C PRO A 148 9.23 -6.75 -4.52
N HIS A 149 10.53 -6.45 -4.49
CA HIS A 149 11.29 -6.32 -3.23
C HIS A 149 10.90 -4.99 -2.57
N ILE A 150 9.91 -5.07 -1.70
CA ILE A 150 9.47 -3.96 -0.85
C ILE A 150 10.35 -3.92 0.39
N THR A 151 10.86 -2.75 0.79
CA THR A 151 11.20 -2.59 2.21
C THR A 151 9.88 -2.54 2.94
N PRO A 152 9.55 -3.53 3.78
CA PRO A 152 8.24 -3.61 4.39
C PRO A 152 7.92 -2.31 5.12
N SER A 153 6.68 -1.88 5.00
CA SER A 153 6.14 -0.72 5.71
C SER A 153 6.66 0.65 5.24
N GLU A 154 7.60 0.73 4.30
CA GLU A 154 8.11 2.02 3.83
C GLU A 154 7.20 2.65 2.76
N ILE A 155 7.05 3.97 2.81
CA ILE A 155 6.25 4.72 1.86
C ILE A 155 7.06 5.94 1.44
N GLY A 156 7.37 6.04 0.16
CA GLY A 156 8.11 7.17 -0.39
C GLY A 156 7.24 8.42 -0.42
N HIS A 157 7.85 9.59 -0.34
CA HIS A 157 7.13 10.86 -0.39
C HIS A 157 7.84 11.95 -1.20
N SER A 158 7.10 12.99 -1.61
CA SER A 158 7.59 14.05 -2.48
C SER A 158 8.66 14.98 -1.89
N LEU A 159 8.82 15.04 -0.56
CA LEU A 159 9.71 16.02 0.08
C LEU A 159 11.21 15.68 0.01
N GLY A 160 11.59 14.43 -0.33
CA GLY A 160 12.97 13.96 -0.25
C GLY A 160 13.53 13.91 1.18
N PRO A 161 14.81 13.59 1.37
CA PRO A 161 15.42 13.51 2.69
C PRO A 161 15.68 14.90 3.27
N LEU A 162 15.87 14.97 4.60
CA LEU A 162 16.07 16.21 5.36
C LEU A 162 14.97 17.23 5.05
N TRP A 163 13.72 16.78 5.12
CA TRP A 163 12.58 17.59 4.73
C TRP A 163 12.21 18.64 5.80
N VAL A 164 11.56 19.71 5.33
CA VAL A 164 10.88 20.69 6.19
C VAL A 164 9.44 20.26 6.30
N CYS A 165 8.91 20.20 7.53
CA CYS A 165 7.53 19.78 7.76
C CYS A 165 6.57 20.73 7.01
N PRO A 166 5.59 20.21 6.26
CA PRO A 166 4.62 21.05 5.57
C PRO A 166 3.88 22.02 6.49
N GLU A 167 3.70 23.26 6.04
CA GLU A 167 3.13 24.39 6.81
C GLU A 167 1.74 24.11 7.41
N HIS A 168 0.95 23.23 6.79
CA HIS A 168 -0.40 22.91 7.26
C HIS A 168 -0.41 21.94 8.46
N VAL A 169 0.73 21.33 8.79
CA VAL A 169 0.83 20.38 9.90
C VAL A 169 0.87 21.15 11.23
N PRO A 170 -0.08 20.92 12.14
CA PRO A 170 -0.09 21.58 13.44
C PRO A 170 1.19 21.27 14.24
N GLU A 171 1.63 22.25 15.03
CA GLU A 171 2.79 22.19 15.94
C GLU A 171 4.17 22.13 15.25
N TYR A 172 4.28 21.45 14.11
CA TYR A 172 5.57 21.21 13.44
C TYR A 172 5.75 21.97 12.11
N GLY A 173 4.69 22.55 11.55
CA GLY A 173 4.73 23.18 10.23
C GLY A 173 5.86 24.22 10.10
N GLY A 174 6.67 24.07 9.06
CA GLY A 174 7.84 24.92 8.79
C GLY A 174 9.12 24.53 9.55
N GLU A 175 9.08 23.54 10.44
CA GLU A 175 10.26 23.07 11.16
C GLU A 175 11.12 22.12 10.29
N GLN A 176 12.44 22.24 10.43
CA GLN A 176 13.42 21.39 9.76
C GLN A 176 13.72 20.16 10.61
N PHE A 177 13.62 18.98 9.99
CA PHE A 177 13.98 17.70 10.60
C PHE A 177 15.28 17.16 10.00
N TYR A 178 16.07 16.45 10.82
CA TYR A 178 17.49 16.14 10.51
C TYR A 178 17.79 14.65 10.43
N CYS A 179 16.91 13.82 10.95
CA CYS A 179 17.00 12.37 10.92
C CYS A 179 16.09 11.76 9.83
N SER A 180 15.48 12.62 9.02
CA SER A 180 14.35 12.27 8.17
C SER A 180 14.79 11.84 6.78
N GLU A 181 14.43 10.62 6.38
CA GLU A 181 14.74 10.04 5.08
C GLU A 181 13.71 10.45 4.00
N ASP A 182 13.83 9.89 2.79
CA ASP A 182 12.88 10.07 1.68
C ASP A 182 11.68 9.11 1.73
N SER A 183 11.57 8.33 2.82
CA SER A 183 10.46 7.43 3.10
C SER A 183 9.97 7.54 4.54
N ILE A 184 8.71 7.20 4.76
CA ILE A 184 8.09 7.08 6.09
C ILE A 184 7.75 5.61 6.32
N CYS A 185 8.15 5.07 7.47
CA CYS A 185 7.82 3.70 7.87
C CYS A 185 6.48 3.66 8.62
N ILE A 186 5.46 3.07 8.01
CA ILE A 186 4.14 2.81 8.59
C ILE A 186 3.83 1.33 8.44
N SER A 187 3.79 0.61 9.57
CA SER A 187 3.47 -0.81 9.60
C SER A 187 1.98 -1.06 9.81
N LYS A 188 1.52 -2.19 9.25
CA LYS A 188 0.22 -2.78 9.59
C LYS A 188 0.15 -3.10 11.09
N GLY A 189 -1.00 -2.88 11.73
CA GLY A 189 -1.27 -3.38 13.07
C GLY A 189 -1.21 -4.92 13.12
N THR A 190 -0.87 -5.49 14.27
CA THR A 190 -0.75 -6.94 14.43
C THR A 190 -2.08 -7.67 14.18
N ASP A 191 -3.19 -7.06 14.60
CA ASP A 191 -4.52 -7.65 14.55
C ASP A 191 -5.35 -7.20 13.33
N ASP A 192 -4.84 -6.27 12.52
CA ASP A 192 -5.53 -5.77 11.33
C ASP A 192 -5.42 -6.76 10.17
N THR A 193 -6.49 -6.90 9.38
CA THR A 193 -6.36 -7.51 8.05
C THR A 193 -5.57 -6.57 7.13
N PHE A 194 -4.82 -7.13 6.19
CA PHE A 194 -4.09 -6.31 5.22
C PHE A 194 -4.94 -5.29 4.46
N PRO A 195 -6.08 -5.66 3.83
CA PRO A 195 -6.91 -4.69 3.11
C PRO A 195 -7.46 -3.57 4.01
N SER A 196 -7.79 -3.85 5.28
CA SER A 196 -8.26 -2.84 6.23
C SER A 196 -7.16 -1.83 6.58
N ALA A 197 -5.94 -2.32 6.80
CA ALA A 197 -4.81 -1.44 7.07
C ALA A 197 -4.38 -0.65 5.84
N LEU A 198 -4.43 -1.25 4.65
CA LEU A 198 -4.21 -0.56 3.39
C LEU A 198 -5.23 0.58 3.19
N TYR A 199 -6.51 0.33 3.47
CA TYR A 199 -7.54 1.37 3.44
C TYR A 199 -7.21 2.53 4.37
N SER A 200 -6.78 2.22 5.60
CA SER A 200 -6.37 3.23 6.59
C SER A 200 -5.15 4.01 6.12
N LEU A 201 -4.17 3.33 5.51
CA LEU A 201 -2.98 3.96 4.97
C LEU A 201 -3.30 4.94 3.84
N LEU A 202 -4.14 4.53 2.89
CA LEU A 202 -4.55 5.39 1.78
C LEU A 202 -5.25 6.65 2.29
N ASN A 203 -6.16 6.52 3.27
CA ASN A 203 -6.80 7.68 3.91
C ASN A 203 -5.79 8.59 4.63
N LEU A 204 -4.78 8.01 5.28
CA LEU A 204 -3.72 8.75 5.94
C LEU A 204 -2.86 9.55 4.95
N CYS A 205 -2.56 8.96 3.79
CA CYS A 205 -1.86 9.65 2.69
C CYS A 205 -2.74 10.75 2.05
N ILE A 206 -4.04 10.51 1.86
CA ILE A 206 -4.97 11.51 1.30
C ILE A 206 -5.14 12.69 2.25
N ASP A 207 -5.36 12.45 3.54
CA ASP A 207 -5.45 13.50 4.57
C ASP A 207 -4.20 14.40 4.59
N ASP A 208 -3.03 13.81 4.27
CA ASP A 208 -1.77 14.52 4.09
C ASP A 208 -1.37 15.37 5.29
N THR A 209 -1.94 15.15 6.48
CA THR A 209 -1.62 15.95 7.68
C THR A 209 -1.13 15.04 8.78
N LYS A 210 -1.93 14.02 9.11
CA LYS A 210 -1.62 13.13 10.22
C LYS A 210 -0.38 12.26 9.95
N ILE A 211 -0.09 11.93 8.69
CA ILE A 211 1.12 11.21 8.30
C ILE A 211 2.39 11.99 8.68
N TRP A 212 2.44 13.28 8.36
CA TRP A 212 3.56 14.15 8.67
C TRP A 212 3.67 14.42 10.16
N ALA A 213 2.55 14.64 10.85
CA ALA A 213 2.56 14.82 12.30
C ALA A 213 3.18 13.61 13.01
N ASN A 214 2.86 12.40 12.57
CA ASN A 214 3.46 11.18 13.09
C ASN A 214 4.95 11.07 12.71
N ALA A 215 5.31 11.38 11.47
CA ALA A 215 6.70 11.35 11.01
C ALA A 215 7.60 12.35 11.79
N CYS A 216 7.11 13.56 12.04
CA CYS A 216 7.81 14.57 12.85
C CYS A 216 8.04 14.07 14.29
N ALA A 217 7.01 13.49 14.91
CA ALA A 217 7.13 12.96 16.27
C ALA A 217 8.18 11.85 16.36
N SER A 218 8.20 10.93 15.38
CA SER A 218 9.21 9.87 15.29
C SER A 218 10.63 10.42 15.08
N ASP A 219 10.81 11.44 14.23
CA ASP A 219 12.12 12.08 14.01
C ASP A 219 12.64 12.74 15.30
N LEU A 220 11.79 13.45 16.05
CA LEU A 220 12.15 14.03 17.34
C LEU A 220 12.56 12.97 18.36
N GLU A 221 11.82 11.86 18.42
CA GLU A 221 12.17 10.75 19.31
C GLU A 221 13.55 10.16 18.94
N MET A 222 13.79 9.93 17.65
CA MET A 222 15.06 9.41 17.14
C MET A 222 16.21 10.38 17.41
N HIS A 223 16.00 11.67 17.16
CA HIS A 223 16.98 12.71 17.44
C HIS A 223 17.33 12.79 18.93
N ASN A 224 16.33 12.78 19.81
CA ASN A 224 16.52 12.77 21.26
C ASN A 224 17.26 11.51 21.73
N ASN A 225 16.92 10.34 21.16
CA ASN A 225 17.62 9.10 21.44
C ASN A 225 19.09 9.15 20.99
N MET A 226 19.38 9.66 19.80
CA MET A 226 20.74 9.86 19.31
C MET A 226 21.54 10.80 20.22
N HIS A 227 20.94 11.91 20.66
CA HIS A 227 21.57 12.82 21.62
C HIS A 227 21.89 12.12 22.94
N ARG A 228 20.92 11.42 23.53
CA ARG A 228 21.11 10.65 24.77
C ARG A 228 22.20 9.60 24.61
N MET A 229 22.26 8.90 23.49
CA MET A 229 23.26 7.88 23.21
C MET A 229 24.65 8.49 23.07
N ASN A 230 24.78 9.62 22.37
CA ASN A 230 26.05 10.33 22.24
C ASN A 230 26.56 10.90 23.58
N GLU A 231 25.66 11.33 24.46
CA GLU A 231 26.02 11.82 25.81
C GLU A 231 26.50 10.68 26.73
N ASN A 232 25.77 9.56 26.75
CA ASN A 232 26.05 8.44 27.65
C ASN A 232 27.17 7.51 27.14
N TRP A 233 27.26 7.35 25.81
CA TRP A 233 28.16 6.39 25.15
C TRP A 233 28.80 6.99 23.88
N PRO A 234 29.63 8.05 24.02
CA PRO A 234 30.25 8.75 22.87
C PRO A 234 31.20 7.88 22.04
N GLY A 235 31.63 6.72 22.55
CA GLY A 235 32.47 5.75 21.86
C GLY A 235 31.72 4.56 21.27
N GLY A 236 30.38 4.56 21.31
CA GLY A 236 29.53 3.43 20.93
C GLY A 236 28.92 2.71 22.15
N ILE A 237 27.79 2.05 21.92
CA ILE A 237 27.02 1.38 22.96
C ILE A 237 27.78 0.14 23.47
N PRO A 238 27.97 -0.02 24.79
CA PRO A 238 28.48 -1.26 25.39
C PRO A 238 27.56 -2.45 25.07
N GLU A 239 28.11 -3.64 24.86
CA GLU A 239 27.32 -4.83 24.52
C GLU A 239 26.27 -5.24 25.58
N ASP A 240 26.39 -4.75 26.82
CA ASP A 240 25.56 -5.10 27.98
C ASP A 240 24.62 -3.98 28.47
N TRP A 241 24.48 -2.89 27.72
CA TRP A 241 23.73 -1.70 28.15
C TRP A 241 22.26 -1.94 28.51
N GLU A 242 21.62 -2.96 27.93
CA GLU A 242 20.22 -3.32 28.21
C GLU A 242 20.02 -3.95 29.61
N TYR A 243 21.11 -4.27 30.32
CA TYR A 243 21.11 -4.97 31.61
C TYR A 243 21.69 -4.15 32.77
N GLN A 244 21.94 -2.85 32.58
CA GLN A 244 22.45 -1.91 33.59
C GLN A 244 21.35 -1.02 34.18
#